data_AF-A0A0D6R7K7-F1
#
_entry.id   AF-A0A0D6R7K7-F1
#
_cell.length_a   1.000
_cell.length_b   1.000
_cell.length_c   1.000
_cell.angle_alpha   90.00
_cell.angle_beta   90.00
_cell.angle_gamma   90.00
#
_symmetry.space_group_name_H-M   'P 1'
#
loop_
_entity.id
_entity.type
_entity.pdbx_description
1 polymer ?
#
loop_
_entity_poly.entity_id
_entity_poly.type
_entity_poly.pdbx_seq_one_letter_code
_entity_poly.pdbx_strand_id
1 'polypeptide(L)'
;MTERYNMKNPAVKRILQELKEMQNNPSDEYMSLPLEDNIFEWQFAIRGPRDTEFEGGIYHGRIQLPADYPLKPPSFMLLTPNGRFETQTKICLSISNYHPEHWQPSWSVRAALVALIAFMPTKPEGAVGSLDYTKEERSALAIKSRDHPPKFGNADRQKLIDEIHEYMLQKAPPVPQLNSAMDNHDTQQSLTPELEDQTNSGTTTVEDSQADEIVGNVHDSYVDGDLVSSRARNSVESSLSTGPGVPNTDTVSMDQDVRNNSTTIRQQTSPDDKGLTLLAVGLSVAIIALLIKKLLKSYWWIGA
;
A
#
# COMPACT_ATOMS: atom_id res chain seq x y z
N MET A 1 22.04 -15.61 11.78
CA MET A 1 21.35 -14.57 10.97
C MET A 1 21.79 -13.15 11.35
N THR A 2 21.84 -12.78 12.64
CA THR A 2 22.15 -11.41 13.09
C THR A 2 23.55 -10.88 12.76
N GLU A 3 24.55 -11.72 12.55
CA GLU A 3 25.95 -11.29 12.32
C GLU A 3 26.18 -10.57 10.99
N ARG A 4 25.27 -10.69 10.00
CA ARG A 4 25.40 -10.00 8.70
C ARG A 4 24.91 -8.54 8.71
N TYR A 5 24.21 -8.09 9.74
CA TYR A 5 23.46 -6.83 9.70
C TYR A 5 23.94 -5.81 10.74
N ASN A 6 24.01 -4.53 10.36
CA ASN A 6 24.41 -3.46 11.27
C ASN A 6 23.30 -3.14 12.29
N MET A 7 23.30 -3.87 13.40
CA MET A 7 22.35 -3.70 14.51
C MET A 7 22.46 -2.35 15.25
N LYS A 8 23.41 -1.47 14.90
CA LYS A 8 23.41 -0.07 15.37
C LYS A 8 22.42 0.80 14.58
N ASN A 9 22.07 0.44 13.35
CA ASN A 9 21.06 1.15 12.57
C ASN A 9 19.63 0.82 13.09
N PRO A 10 18.81 1.83 13.49
CA PRO A 10 17.45 1.60 13.97
C PRO A 10 16.51 1.03 12.90
N ALA A 11 16.70 1.38 11.62
CA ALA A 11 15.92 0.83 10.51
C ALA A 11 16.14 -0.68 10.37
N VAL A 12 17.40 -1.12 10.40
CA VAL A 12 17.78 -2.55 10.38
C VAL A 12 17.16 -3.31 11.55
N LYS A 13 17.22 -2.76 12.76
CA LYS A 13 16.55 -3.33 13.94
C LYS A 13 15.04 -3.49 13.72
N ARG A 14 14.37 -2.45 13.19
CA ARG A 14 12.94 -2.46 12.93
C ARG A 14 12.56 -3.51 11.88
N ILE A 15 13.28 -3.53 10.75
CA ILE A 15 13.08 -4.48 9.63
C ILE A 15 13.20 -5.92 10.11
N LEU A 16 14.24 -6.27 10.87
CA LEU A 16 14.44 -7.63 11.38
C LEU A 16 13.41 -8.02 12.45
N GLN A 17 12.93 -7.06 13.25
CA GLN A 17 11.85 -7.30 14.21
C GLN A 17 10.51 -7.58 13.52
N GLU A 18 10.16 -6.81 12.48
CA GLU A 18 8.96 -7.04 11.68
C GLU A 18 9.01 -8.36 10.90
N LEU A 19 10.16 -8.68 10.29
CA LEU A 19 10.36 -9.96 9.62
C LEU A 19 10.08 -11.13 10.57
N LYS A 20 10.63 -11.08 11.80
CA LYS A 20 10.39 -12.09 12.83
C LYS A 20 8.93 -12.15 13.26
N GLU A 21 8.26 -11.01 13.39
CA GLU A 21 6.83 -10.94 13.72
C GLU A 21 5.97 -11.56 12.60
N MET A 22 6.29 -11.29 11.34
CA MET A 22 5.60 -11.84 10.16
C MET A 22 5.83 -13.35 10.03
N GLN A 23 7.05 -13.84 10.29
CA GLN A 23 7.36 -15.28 10.32
C GLN A 23 6.66 -16.02 11.48
N ASN A 24 6.57 -15.40 12.66
CA ASN A 24 5.92 -16.00 13.83
C ASN A 24 4.38 -15.99 13.75
N ASN A 25 3.80 -15.08 12.97
CA ASN A 25 2.36 -14.95 12.79
C ASN A 25 2.04 -14.74 11.29
N PRO A 26 2.12 -15.82 10.48
CA PRO A 26 1.89 -15.76 9.04
C PRO A 26 0.43 -15.40 8.72
N SER A 27 0.22 -14.85 7.53
CA SER A 27 -1.11 -14.56 6.98
C SER A 27 -1.40 -15.54 5.83
N ASP A 28 -2.66 -15.87 5.61
CA ASP A 28 -3.09 -16.52 4.37
C ASP A 28 -3.37 -15.48 3.27
N GLU A 29 -3.72 -14.23 3.64
CA GLU A 29 -4.10 -13.18 2.68
C GLU A 29 -2.90 -12.50 1.99
N TYR A 30 -1.69 -12.68 2.51
CA TYR A 30 -0.45 -12.21 1.87
C TYR A 30 0.77 -13.04 2.31
N MET A 31 1.82 -12.99 1.49
CA MET A 31 3.16 -13.47 1.80
C MET A 31 4.18 -12.41 1.38
N SER A 32 5.23 -12.18 2.18
CA SER A 32 6.26 -11.19 1.86
C SER A 32 7.60 -11.51 2.53
N LEU A 33 8.68 -11.36 1.77
CA LEU A 33 10.05 -11.68 2.18
C LEU A 33 11.03 -10.60 1.66
N PRO A 34 12.02 -10.17 2.46
CA PRO A 34 13.14 -9.36 1.99
C PRO A 34 14.05 -10.14 1.03
N LEU A 35 14.79 -9.43 0.20
CA LEU A 35 15.92 -10.03 -0.53
C LEU A 35 17.06 -10.40 0.43
N GLU A 36 17.81 -11.46 0.11
CA GLU A 36 18.94 -11.92 0.94
C GLU A 36 20.09 -10.90 1.00
N ASP A 37 20.34 -10.20 -0.11
CA ASP A 37 21.39 -9.19 -0.29
C ASP A 37 20.97 -7.81 0.22
N ASN A 38 19.69 -7.48 0.14
CA ASN A 38 19.15 -6.18 0.51
C ASN A 38 17.81 -6.26 1.27
N ILE A 39 17.86 -6.24 2.60
CA ILE A 39 16.69 -6.25 3.48
C ILE A 39 15.80 -4.99 3.43
N PHE A 40 16.21 -3.95 2.67
CA PHE A 40 15.38 -2.78 2.39
C PHE A 40 14.51 -2.94 1.13
N GLU A 41 14.69 -4.01 0.35
CA GLU A 41 13.79 -4.36 -0.75
C GLU A 41 13.14 -5.73 -0.48
N TRP A 42 11.82 -5.80 -0.60
CA TRP A 42 11.03 -6.99 -0.32
C TRP A 42 10.23 -7.38 -1.56
N GLN A 43 10.06 -8.68 -1.78
CA GLN A 43 9.03 -9.21 -2.67
C GLN A 43 7.79 -9.55 -1.85
N PHE A 44 6.60 -9.39 -2.44
CA PHE A 44 5.36 -9.79 -1.82
C PHE A 44 4.37 -10.34 -2.84
N ALA A 45 3.39 -11.09 -2.36
CA ALA A 45 2.15 -11.33 -3.06
C ALA A 45 0.97 -11.15 -2.08
N ILE A 46 -0.11 -10.56 -2.57
CA ILE A 46 -1.38 -10.44 -1.85
C ILE A 46 -2.49 -11.20 -2.57
N ARG A 47 -3.50 -11.65 -1.84
CA ARG A 47 -4.77 -12.05 -2.45
C ARG A 47 -5.57 -10.84 -2.86
N GLY A 48 -6.37 -11.00 -3.91
CA GLY A 48 -7.46 -10.08 -4.17
C GLY A 48 -8.53 -10.16 -3.07
N PRO A 49 -9.09 -9.01 -2.64
CA PRO A 49 -10.20 -8.99 -1.68
C PRO A 49 -11.40 -9.82 -2.14
N ARG A 50 -12.02 -10.51 -1.18
CA ARG A 50 -13.27 -11.26 -1.40
C ARG A 50 -14.42 -10.32 -1.68
N ASP A 51 -15.43 -10.81 -2.41
CA ASP A 51 -16.62 -10.07 -2.81
C ASP A 51 -16.31 -8.85 -3.72
N THR A 52 -15.20 -8.92 -4.47
CA THR A 52 -14.75 -7.89 -5.42
C THR A 52 -14.27 -8.49 -6.74
N GLU A 53 -14.11 -7.66 -7.77
CA GLU A 53 -13.58 -8.07 -9.08
C GLU A 53 -12.11 -8.51 -9.09
N PHE A 54 -11.45 -8.50 -7.92
CA PHE A 54 -10.08 -9.01 -7.73
C PHE A 54 -10.06 -10.41 -7.10
N GLU A 55 -11.21 -10.92 -6.63
CA GLU A 55 -11.27 -12.17 -5.85
C GLU A 55 -10.65 -13.36 -6.60
N GLY A 56 -9.94 -14.21 -5.84
CA GLY A 56 -9.23 -15.37 -6.37
C GLY A 56 -7.86 -15.04 -6.97
N GLY A 57 -7.55 -13.77 -7.24
CA GLY A 57 -6.26 -13.34 -7.77
C GLY A 57 -5.09 -13.40 -6.78
N ILE A 58 -3.88 -13.56 -7.33
CA ILE A 58 -2.59 -13.55 -6.62
C ILE A 58 -1.70 -12.45 -7.22
N TYR A 59 -1.65 -11.31 -6.55
CA TYR A 59 -1.01 -10.11 -7.06
C TYR A 59 0.37 -9.93 -6.45
N HIS A 60 1.40 -10.18 -7.26
CA HIS A 60 2.80 -9.98 -6.88
C HIS A 60 3.18 -8.51 -6.98
N GLY A 61 4.11 -8.10 -6.11
CA GLY A 61 4.67 -6.77 -6.08
C GLY A 61 5.99 -6.71 -5.31
N ARG A 62 6.52 -5.49 -5.19
CA ARG A 62 7.71 -5.20 -4.38
C ARG A 62 7.52 -4.01 -3.46
N ILE A 63 8.19 -4.07 -2.31
CA ILE A 63 8.26 -2.99 -1.32
C ILE A 63 9.68 -2.43 -1.33
N GLN A 64 9.81 -1.11 -1.37
CA GLN A 64 11.08 -0.41 -1.13
C GLN A 64 10.96 0.36 0.18
N LEU A 65 11.79 -0.02 1.16
CA LEU A 65 11.93 0.65 2.44
C LEU A 65 13.04 1.71 2.33
N PRO A 66 12.80 2.97 2.71
CA PRO A 66 13.85 3.99 2.70
C PRO A 66 14.86 3.76 3.84
N ALA A 67 16.05 4.36 3.74
CA ALA A 67 17.13 4.18 4.72
C ALA A 67 16.77 4.70 6.14
N ASP A 68 15.80 5.61 6.23
CA ASP A 68 15.22 6.18 7.45
C ASP A 68 13.87 5.56 7.83
N TYR A 69 13.50 4.40 7.26
CA TYR A 69 12.37 3.60 7.74
C TYR A 69 12.52 3.28 9.25
N PRO A 70 11.47 3.39 10.09
CA PRO A 70 10.07 3.67 9.76
C PRO A 70 9.70 5.16 9.86
N LEU A 71 10.64 6.10 9.95
CA LEU A 71 10.31 7.54 9.99
C LEU A 71 9.73 8.03 8.67
N LYS A 72 10.19 7.47 7.53
CA LYS A 72 9.53 7.62 6.23
C LYS A 72 8.77 6.35 5.83
N PRO A 73 7.65 6.49 5.10
CA PRO A 73 6.85 5.38 4.60
C PRO A 73 7.58 4.53 3.54
N PRO A 74 7.15 3.27 3.36
CA PRO A 74 7.55 2.44 2.23
C PRO A 74 6.97 2.95 0.89
N SER A 75 7.56 2.49 -0.22
CA SER A 75 6.99 2.59 -1.56
C SER A 75 6.58 1.21 -2.08
N PHE A 76 5.38 1.11 -2.66
CA PHE A 76 4.85 -0.14 -3.25
C PHE A 76 4.77 -0.03 -4.78
N MET A 77 5.04 -1.14 -5.46
CA MET A 77 4.81 -1.32 -6.90
C MET A 77 4.26 -2.73 -7.12
N LEU A 78 3.18 -2.87 -7.89
CA LEU A 78 2.70 -4.19 -8.33
C LEU A 78 3.45 -4.64 -9.60
N LEU A 79 3.63 -5.95 -9.74
CA LEU A 79 4.25 -6.61 -10.88
C LEU A 79 3.22 -7.41 -11.69
N THR A 80 2.16 -7.91 -11.04
CA THR A 80 1.04 -8.58 -11.70
C THR A 80 0.05 -7.58 -12.30
N PRO A 81 -0.29 -7.66 -13.61
CA PRO A 81 -1.38 -6.88 -14.20
C PRO A 81 -2.72 -7.16 -13.51
N ASN A 82 -3.46 -6.11 -13.20
CA ASN A 82 -4.63 -6.19 -12.31
C ASN A 82 -5.78 -5.23 -12.71
N GLY A 83 -5.62 -4.43 -13.77
CA GLY A 83 -6.68 -3.51 -14.27
C GLY A 83 -7.03 -2.33 -13.33
N ARG A 84 -6.22 -2.13 -12.28
CA ARG A 84 -6.41 -1.09 -11.26
C ARG A 84 -5.18 -0.21 -11.05
N PHE A 85 -4.00 -0.82 -11.02
CA PHE A 85 -2.71 -0.15 -10.89
C PHE A 85 -1.81 -0.54 -12.05
N GLU A 86 -1.19 0.46 -12.66
CA GLU A 86 -0.12 0.26 -13.63
C GLU A 86 1.06 -0.48 -12.98
N THR A 87 1.54 -1.54 -13.65
CA THR A 87 2.64 -2.36 -13.14
C THR A 87 3.95 -1.59 -13.14
N GLN A 88 4.78 -1.81 -12.11
CA GLN A 88 6.06 -1.14 -11.86
C GLN A 88 5.98 0.37 -11.55
N THR A 89 4.78 0.97 -11.60
CA THR A 89 4.53 2.34 -11.14
C THR A 89 4.32 2.38 -9.61
N LYS A 90 4.82 3.44 -8.96
CA LYS A 90 4.68 3.61 -7.50
C LYS A 90 3.22 3.89 -7.16
N ILE A 91 2.65 3.10 -6.27
CA ILE A 91 1.25 3.24 -5.84
C ILE A 91 1.14 4.33 -4.78
N CYS A 92 0.30 5.33 -5.07
CA CYS A 92 -0.01 6.44 -4.19
C CYS A 92 -1.15 6.06 -3.24
N LEU A 93 -0.79 5.60 -2.04
CA LEU A 93 -1.70 5.40 -0.92
C LEU A 93 -1.54 6.56 0.09
N SER A 94 -2.57 6.85 0.89
CA SER A 94 -2.44 7.66 2.12
C SER A 94 -1.41 7.08 3.11
N ILE A 95 -1.08 5.80 2.97
CA ILE A 95 -0.08 5.08 3.78
C ILE A 95 1.29 4.95 3.09
N SER A 96 1.50 5.62 1.96
CA SER A 96 2.70 5.51 1.11
C SER A 96 3.52 6.81 1.12
N ASN A 97 4.70 6.77 0.49
CA ASN A 97 5.55 7.95 0.27
C ASN A 97 4.95 9.07 -0.61
N TYR A 98 3.70 8.95 -1.06
CA TYR A 98 2.97 10.06 -1.69
C TYR A 98 2.28 10.99 -0.67
N HIS A 99 1.99 10.49 0.54
CA HIS A 99 1.35 11.23 1.64
C HIS A 99 2.12 11.01 2.96
N PRO A 100 3.38 11.48 3.07
CA PRO A 100 4.20 11.28 4.27
C PRO A 100 3.59 11.88 5.55
N GLU A 101 2.69 12.86 5.45
CA GLU A 101 1.93 13.47 6.53
C GLU A 101 0.90 12.53 7.19
N HIS A 102 0.47 11.49 6.47
CA HIS A 102 -0.49 10.49 6.94
C HIS A 102 0.19 9.19 7.41
N TRP A 103 1.47 8.99 7.05
CA TRP A 103 2.26 7.88 7.57
C TRP A 103 2.56 8.03 9.07
N GLN A 104 2.36 6.96 9.81
CA GLN A 104 2.75 6.87 11.22
C GLN A 104 3.91 5.87 11.38
N PRO A 105 5.04 6.23 12.00
CA PRO A 105 6.16 5.31 12.22
C PRO A 105 5.84 4.08 13.08
N SER A 106 4.67 4.02 13.71
CA SER A 106 4.13 2.84 14.39
C SER A 106 3.57 1.78 13.44
N TRP A 107 3.26 2.13 12.18
CA TRP A 107 2.78 1.18 11.17
C TRP A 107 3.92 0.32 10.62
N SER A 108 3.60 -0.95 10.36
CA SER A 108 4.51 -1.99 9.88
C SER A 108 4.24 -2.36 8.43
N VAL A 109 5.16 -3.13 7.82
CA VAL A 109 4.97 -3.80 6.53
C VAL A 109 3.68 -4.63 6.52
N ARG A 110 3.37 -5.35 7.61
CA ARG A 110 2.08 -6.04 7.79
C ARG A 110 0.89 -5.09 7.63
N ALA A 111 0.87 -4.00 8.41
CA ALA A 111 -0.24 -3.04 8.37
C ALA A 111 -0.41 -2.42 6.98
N ALA A 112 0.72 -2.12 6.31
CA ALA A 112 0.73 -1.54 4.99
C ALA A 112 0.24 -2.51 3.89
N LEU A 113 0.57 -3.82 3.97
CA LEU A 113 0.03 -4.84 3.07
C LEU A 113 -1.48 -5.03 3.25
N VAL A 114 -1.98 -5.06 4.49
CA VAL A 114 -3.42 -5.14 4.79
C VAL A 114 -4.18 -3.93 4.22
N ALA A 115 -3.62 -2.73 4.36
CA ALA A 115 -4.19 -1.52 3.77
C ALA A 115 -4.14 -1.51 2.23
N LEU A 116 -3.09 -2.05 1.60
CA LEU A 116 -3.04 -2.22 0.14
C LEU A 116 -4.14 -3.16 -0.37
N ILE A 117 -4.40 -4.27 0.33
CA ILE A 117 -5.52 -5.19 0.04
C ILE A 117 -6.85 -4.42 0.15
N ALA A 118 -7.10 -3.75 1.27
CA ALA A 118 -8.32 -2.97 1.48
C ALA A 118 -8.51 -1.81 0.48
N PHE A 119 -7.44 -1.32 -0.14
CA PHE A 119 -7.49 -0.23 -1.11
C PHE A 119 -7.73 -0.69 -2.56
N MET A 120 -7.49 -1.96 -2.92
CA MET A 120 -7.71 -2.46 -4.29
C MET A 120 -9.10 -2.15 -4.88
N PRO A 121 -10.24 -2.33 -4.18
CA PRO A 121 -11.58 -2.17 -4.74
C PRO A 121 -12.12 -0.74 -4.63
N THR A 122 -11.29 0.23 -4.24
CA THR A 122 -11.67 1.66 -4.25
C THR A 122 -11.78 2.18 -5.68
N LYS A 123 -12.29 3.40 -5.91
CA LYS A 123 -12.33 4.02 -7.26
C LYS A 123 -10.97 4.63 -7.63
N PRO A 124 -10.62 4.74 -8.92
CA PRO A 124 -9.26 5.17 -9.32
C PRO A 124 -9.06 6.68 -9.20
N GLU A 125 -10.16 7.45 -9.29
CA GLU A 125 -10.22 8.89 -9.02
C GLU A 125 -9.21 9.73 -9.84
N GLY A 126 -8.75 9.20 -10.98
CA GLY A 126 -7.77 9.85 -11.86
C GLY A 126 -6.35 9.92 -11.29
N ALA A 127 -6.03 9.17 -10.23
CA ALA A 127 -4.70 9.19 -9.63
C ALA A 127 -3.62 8.69 -10.60
N VAL A 128 -2.40 9.23 -10.48
CA VAL A 128 -1.26 8.83 -11.33
C VAL A 128 -0.97 7.33 -11.17
N GLY A 129 -0.88 6.60 -12.28
CA GLY A 129 -0.69 5.15 -12.28
C GLY A 129 -1.96 4.33 -11.96
N SER A 130 -3.13 4.95 -11.86
CA SER A 130 -4.40 4.24 -11.79
C SER A 130 -4.90 3.80 -13.17
N LEU A 131 -5.61 2.67 -13.21
CA LEU A 131 -6.25 2.11 -14.41
C LEU A 131 -7.73 1.87 -14.11
N ASP A 132 -8.59 2.08 -15.11
CA ASP A 132 -10.04 1.90 -14.97
C ASP A 132 -10.60 0.85 -15.95
N TYR A 133 -10.10 -0.38 -15.83
CA TYR A 133 -10.62 -1.54 -16.55
C TYR A 133 -11.98 -1.95 -15.98
N THR A 134 -12.81 -2.63 -16.77
CA THR A 134 -14.11 -3.12 -16.31
C THR A 134 -13.96 -4.21 -15.25
N LYS A 135 -15.05 -4.54 -14.55
CA LYS A 135 -15.05 -5.60 -13.53
C LYS A 135 -14.76 -6.97 -14.14
N GLU A 136 -15.23 -7.20 -15.35
CA GLU A 136 -15.06 -8.44 -16.11
C GLU A 136 -13.59 -8.61 -16.52
N GLU A 137 -12.96 -7.53 -17.01
CA GLU A 137 -11.52 -7.50 -17.33
C GLU A 137 -10.65 -7.72 -16.08
N ARG A 138 -10.97 -7.05 -14.97
CA ARG A 138 -10.29 -7.24 -13.67
C ARG A 138 -10.44 -8.67 -13.15
N SER A 139 -11.63 -9.27 -13.28
CA SER A 139 -11.89 -10.67 -12.89
C SER A 139 -11.13 -11.67 -13.77
N ALA A 140 -11.04 -11.41 -15.08
CA ALA A 140 -10.22 -12.21 -15.99
C ALA A 140 -8.71 -12.12 -15.66
N LEU A 141 -8.23 -10.94 -15.28
CA LEU A 141 -6.86 -10.75 -14.77
C LEU A 141 -6.64 -11.44 -13.42
N ALA A 142 -7.65 -11.47 -12.54
CA ALA A 142 -7.61 -12.21 -11.28
C ALA A 142 -7.42 -13.71 -11.52
N ILE A 143 -8.18 -14.32 -12.42
CA ILE A 143 -7.99 -15.73 -12.82
C ILE A 143 -6.56 -15.94 -13.37
N LYS A 144 -6.16 -15.16 -14.38
CA LYS A 144 -4.87 -15.28 -15.08
C LYS A 144 -3.65 -15.08 -14.16
N SER A 145 -3.78 -14.29 -13.10
CA SER A 145 -2.70 -14.02 -12.14
C SER A 145 -2.15 -15.27 -11.44
N ARG A 146 -2.88 -16.39 -11.51
CA ARG A 146 -2.56 -17.68 -10.88
C ARG A 146 -1.77 -18.63 -11.78
N ASP A 147 -1.71 -18.35 -13.09
CA ASP A 147 -1.11 -19.28 -14.07
C ASP A 147 0.42 -19.33 -13.92
N HIS A 148 1.03 -18.18 -13.68
CA HIS A 148 2.46 -18.05 -13.43
C HIS A 148 2.80 -16.77 -12.65
N PRO A 149 3.89 -16.76 -11.86
CA PRO A 149 4.43 -15.53 -11.31
C PRO A 149 4.92 -14.57 -12.41
N PRO A 150 5.00 -13.25 -12.14
CA PRO A 150 5.66 -12.32 -13.05
C PRO A 150 7.16 -12.61 -13.13
N LYS A 151 7.77 -12.27 -14.27
CA LYS A 151 9.22 -12.36 -14.44
C LYS A 151 9.88 -11.00 -14.23
N PHE A 152 10.73 -10.88 -13.20
CA PHE A 152 11.27 -9.60 -12.74
C PHE A 152 12.62 -9.74 -12.00
N GLY A 153 13.62 -8.98 -12.45
CA GLY A 153 14.93 -8.86 -11.80
C GLY A 153 15.92 -9.99 -12.13
N ASN A 154 16.79 -10.30 -11.17
CA ASN A 154 17.82 -11.33 -11.28
C ASN A 154 17.31 -12.73 -10.84
N ALA A 155 18.14 -13.76 -11.00
CA ALA A 155 17.77 -15.14 -10.68
C ALA A 155 17.34 -15.34 -9.22
N ASP A 156 18.05 -14.75 -8.26
CA ASP A 156 17.75 -14.89 -6.83
C ASP A 156 16.41 -14.25 -6.46
N ARG A 157 16.12 -13.06 -7.01
CA ARG A 157 14.81 -12.43 -6.87
C ARG A 157 13.72 -13.24 -7.55
N GLN A 158 13.97 -13.78 -8.73
CA GLN A 158 12.99 -14.59 -9.44
C GLN A 158 12.62 -15.84 -8.63
N LYS A 159 13.62 -16.52 -8.05
CA LYS A 159 13.42 -17.65 -7.14
C LYS A 159 12.54 -17.27 -5.94
N LEU A 160 12.77 -16.09 -5.34
CA LEU A 160 11.94 -15.59 -4.23
C LEU A 160 10.49 -15.28 -4.67
N ILE A 161 10.31 -14.71 -5.86
CA ILE A 161 8.97 -14.49 -6.45
C ILE A 161 8.26 -15.83 -6.69
N ASP A 162 8.97 -16.81 -7.26
CA ASP A 162 8.43 -18.14 -7.56
C ASP A 162 8.06 -18.89 -6.25
N GLU A 163 8.90 -18.85 -5.20
CA GLU A 163 8.61 -19.40 -3.85
C GLU A 163 7.36 -18.76 -3.21
N ILE A 164 7.26 -17.42 -3.26
CA ILE A 164 6.08 -16.69 -2.76
C ILE A 164 4.82 -17.10 -3.53
N HIS A 165 4.92 -17.35 -4.84
CA HIS A 165 3.79 -17.74 -5.68
C HIS A 165 3.27 -19.14 -5.32
N GLU A 166 4.17 -20.12 -5.17
CA GLU A 166 3.84 -21.48 -4.76
C GLU A 166 3.17 -21.50 -3.37
N TYR A 167 3.71 -20.77 -2.40
CA TYR A 167 3.11 -20.62 -1.07
C TYR A 167 1.68 -20.05 -1.15
N MET A 168 1.48 -18.98 -1.92
CA MET A 168 0.17 -18.35 -2.06
C MET A 168 -0.84 -19.26 -2.77
N LEU A 169 -0.43 -19.99 -3.81
CA LEU A 169 -1.26 -20.99 -4.50
C LEU A 169 -1.68 -22.12 -3.56
N GLN A 170 -0.74 -22.69 -2.79
CA GLN A 170 -1.01 -23.78 -1.84
C GLN A 170 -2.09 -23.39 -0.81
N LYS A 171 -2.12 -22.12 -0.41
CA LYS A 171 -3.05 -21.60 0.59
C LYS A 171 -4.36 -21.06 -0.01
N ALA A 172 -4.40 -20.74 -1.30
CA ALA A 172 -5.50 -20.00 -1.91
C ALA A 172 -6.78 -20.86 -2.02
N PRO A 173 -7.97 -20.27 -1.80
CA PRO A 173 -9.22 -20.95 -2.13
C PRO A 173 -9.32 -21.20 -3.65
N PRO A 174 -10.19 -22.14 -4.08
CA PRO A 174 -10.60 -22.26 -5.46
C PRO A 174 -11.16 -20.92 -5.97
N VAL A 175 -10.93 -20.62 -7.25
CA VAL A 175 -11.44 -19.38 -7.85
C VAL A 175 -12.96 -19.47 -8.01
N PRO A 176 -13.73 -18.44 -7.65
CA PRO A 176 -15.15 -18.37 -8.00
C PRO A 176 -15.32 -18.53 -9.51
N GLN A 177 -16.11 -19.51 -9.95
CA GLN A 177 -16.33 -19.71 -11.38
C GLN A 177 -17.19 -18.58 -11.93
N LEU A 178 -16.62 -17.82 -12.87
CA LEU A 178 -17.38 -16.87 -13.68
C LEU A 178 -18.29 -17.69 -14.61
N ASN A 179 -19.57 -17.80 -14.26
CA ASN A 179 -20.56 -18.54 -15.04
C ASN A 179 -20.63 -17.94 -16.46
N SER A 180 -19.98 -18.61 -17.42
CA SER A 180 -19.85 -18.15 -18.80
C SER A 180 -21.14 -18.44 -19.57
N ALA A 181 -22.19 -17.67 -19.28
CA ALA A 181 -23.48 -17.74 -19.95
C ALA A 181 -23.49 -16.93 -21.26
N MET A 182 -22.58 -17.28 -22.19
CA MET A 182 -22.45 -16.87 -23.61
C MET A 182 -21.27 -17.70 -24.15
N ASP A 183 -21.35 -18.51 -25.19
CA ASP A 183 -22.16 -18.43 -26.41
C ASP A 183 -22.23 -19.84 -27.04
N ASN A 184 -23.37 -20.21 -27.61
CA ASN A 184 -23.57 -21.47 -28.34
C ASN A 184 -24.68 -21.28 -29.38
N HIS A 185 -24.40 -20.45 -30.40
CA HIS A 185 -25.25 -20.37 -31.58
C HIS A 185 -24.43 -20.57 -32.87
N ASP A 186 -23.96 -21.81 -33.06
CA ASP A 186 -23.65 -22.33 -34.39
C ASP A 186 -24.89 -22.19 -35.30
N THR A 187 -24.79 -21.38 -36.37
CA THR A 187 -25.48 -21.66 -37.64
C THR A 187 -24.73 -20.94 -38.77
N GLN A 188 -24.40 -21.70 -39.82
CA GLN A 188 -23.52 -21.28 -40.91
C GLN A 188 -24.23 -20.37 -41.94
N GLN A 189 -23.46 -19.51 -42.61
CA GLN A 189 -23.91 -18.74 -43.78
C GLN A 189 -23.96 -19.62 -45.05
N SER A 190 -24.94 -19.37 -45.92
CA SER A 190 -24.86 -19.63 -47.37
C SER A 190 -25.81 -18.71 -48.15
N LEU A 191 -25.58 -18.56 -49.46
CA LEU A 191 -25.96 -17.39 -50.28
C LEU A 191 -27.15 -17.64 -51.26
N THR A 192 -28.12 -16.69 -51.29
CA THR A 192 -28.85 -16.14 -52.50
C THR A 192 -29.64 -17.07 -53.47
N PRO A 193 -30.46 -16.57 -54.43
CA PRO A 193 -31.05 -15.23 -54.68
C PRO A 193 -32.59 -15.19 -54.93
N GLU A 194 -33.14 -13.98 -55.11
CA GLU A 194 -34.30 -13.54 -55.93
C GLU A 194 -35.67 -14.27 -55.89
N LEU A 195 -36.75 -13.50 -55.67
CA LEU A 195 -37.70 -13.10 -56.74
C LEU A 195 -38.66 -11.97 -56.30
N GLU A 196 -39.25 -11.33 -57.31
CA GLU A 196 -40.07 -10.10 -57.36
C GLU A 196 -41.39 -10.14 -56.54
N ASP A 197 -41.88 -8.98 -56.06
CA ASP A 197 -42.99 -8.25 -56.73
C ASP A 197 -43.19 -6.83 -56.14
N GLN A 198 -43.92 -6.00 -56.88
CA GLN A 198 -44.18 -4.58 -56.68
C GLN A 198 -45.39 -4.33 -55.76
N THR A 199 -45.48 -3.14 -55.14
CA THR A 199 -46.66 -2.26 -55.34
C THR A 199 -46.42 -0.83 -54.84
N ASN A 200 -47.21 0.09 -55.38
CA ASN A 200 -46.94 1.53 -55.44
C ASN A 200 -47.94 2.34 -54.59
N SER A 201 -47.47 3.31 -53.81
CA SER A 201 -48.11 4.58 -53.37
C SER A 201 -47.36 5.14 -52.15
N GLY A 202 -47.16 6.45 -51.95
CA GLY A 202 -47.49 7.60 -52.81
C GLY A 202 -47.46 8.93 -52.04
N THR A 203 -46.38 9.71 -52.22
CA THR A 203 -46.30 11.20 -52.22
C THR A 203 -46.68 12.05 -50.97
N THR A 204 -46.03 13.22 -50.88
CA THR A 204 -46.32 14.43 -50.04
C THR A 204 -45.77 14.36 -48.60
N THR A 205 -44.68 15.04 -48.21
CA THR A 205 -44.46 16.52 -48.03
C THR A 205 -45.55 17.18 -47.18
N VAL A 206 -45.30 18.10 -46.24
CA VAL A 206 -44.26 19.17 -46.14
C VAL A 206 -43.99 19.52 -44.65
N GLU A 207 -42.95 20.33 -44.38
CA GLU A 207 -42.86 21.49 -43.42
C GLU A 207 -43.74 21.56 -42.14
N ASP A 208 -43.39 22.25 -41.04
CA ASP A 208 -42.21 22.95 -40.50
C ASP A 208 -42.60 23.40 -39.07
N SER A 209 -41.69 23.97 -38.28
CA SER A 209 -41.89 25.03 -37.27
C SER A 209 -41.05 24.83 -36.00
N GLN A 210 -40.13 25.76 -35.79
CA GLN A 210 -39.59 26.10 -34.47
C GLN A 210 -40.68 26.78 -33.61
N ALA A 211 -40.55 26.77 -32.28
CA ALA A 211 -40.21 28.00 -31.53
C ALA A 211 -40.38 27.88 -30.00
N ASP A 212 -39.59 28.71 -29.32
CA ASP A 212 -39.82 29.39 -28.05
C ASP A 212 -39.48 28.75 -26.68
N GLU A 213 -39.18 29.69 -25.79
CA GLU A 213 -38.24 29.64 -24.67
C GLU A 213 -38.91 30.35 -23.48
N ILE A 214 -38.91 29.76 -22.28
CA ILE A 214 -39.26 30.50 -21.04
C ILE A 214 -38.31 30.15 -19.88
N VAL A 215 -37.40 31.11 -19.66
CA VAL A 215 -36.78 31.61 -18.42
C VAL A 215 -37.15 30.92 -17.08
N GLY A 216 -36.12 30.61 -16.28
CA GLY A 216 -36.23 30.28 -14.85
C GLY A 216 -34.94 30.57 -14.05
N ASN A 217 -34.67 31.85 -13.76
CA ASN A 217 -33.48 32.29 -12.99
C ASN A 217 -33.60 31.99 -11.49
N VAL A 218 -32.53 31.46 -10.87
CA VAL A 218 -32.24 31.60 -9.42
C VAL A 218 -30.72 31.82 -9.20
N HIS A 219 -30.37 33.05 -8.81
CA HIS A 219 -29.14 33.46 -8.08
C HIS A 219 -29.12 32.79 -6.67
N ASP A 220 -28.06 32.63 -5.89
CA ASP A 220 -26.61 32.92 -5.95
C ASP A 220 -25.95 32.08 -4.80
N SER A 221 -24.65 31.97 -4.52
CA SER A 221 -23.39 32.52 -5.07
C SER A 221 -22.23 31.59 -4.66
N TYR A 222 -21.02 31.77 -5.21
CA TYR A 222 -19.77 31.43 -4.51
C TYR A 222 -18.64 32.39 -4.89
N VAL A 223 -17.73 32.63 -3.96
CA VAL A 223 -16.77 33.75 -3.99
C VAL A 223 -15.50 33.41 -4.77
N ASP A 224 -15.07 34.32 -5.64
CA ASP A 224 -13.83 34.24 -6.40
C ASP A 224 -12.60 34.60 -5.53
N GLY A 225 -11.44 34.05 -5.88
CA GLY A 225 -10.24 34.02 -5.03
C GLY A 225 -8.94 33.82 -5.83
N ASP A 226 -8.70 34.72 -6.77
CA ASP A 226 -7.49 34.99 -7.56
C ASP A 226 -6.35 33.95 -7.62
N LEU A 227 -6.07 33.53 -8.85
CA LEU A 227 -4.88 32.80 -9.27
C LEU A 227 -3.65 33.73 -9.34
N VAL A 228 -2.56 33.40 -8.63
CA VAL A 228 -1.21 33.91 -8.96
C VAL A 228 -0.32 32.78 -9.46
N SER A 229 -0.10 32.78 -10.77
CA SER A 229 0.83 31.89 -11.46
C SER A 229 2.28 32.25 -11.14
N SER A 230 3.10 31.25 -10.80
CA SER A 230 4.55 31.35 -11.01
C SER A 230 5.12 30.05 -11.57
N ARG A 231 5.92 30.20 -12.63
CA ARG A 231 6.33 29.13 -13.55
C ARG A 231 7.85 29.03 -13.54
N ALA A 232 8.41 28.04 -12.86
CA ALA A 232 9.86 27.82 -12.83
C ALA A 232 10.27 26.76 -13.88
N ARG A 233 11.20 27.12 -14.76
CA ARG A 233 11.85 26.22 -15.73
C ARG A 233 13.27 25.91 -15.27
N ASN A 234 13.74 24.69 -15.53
CA ASN A 234 15.13 24.28 -15.37
C ASN A 234 16.05 24.90 -16.44
N SER A 235 17.31 25.18 -16.07
CA SER A 235 18.58 25.09 -16.85
C SER A 235 19.66 25.94 -16.14
N VAL A 236 20.97 25.69 -16.08
CA VAL A 236 21.92 24.58 -16.34
C VAL A 236 23.33 25.21 -16.10
N GLU A 237 24.22 24.55 -15.34
CA GLU A 237 25.72 24.72 -15.30
C GLU A 237 26.34 26.13 -15.01
N SER A 238 27.62 26.35 -14.66
CA SER A 238 28.82 25.50 -14.50
C SER A 238 29.82 26.06 -13.45
N SER A 239 30.93 25.32 -13.20
CA SER A 239 32.32 25.80 -12.90
C SER A 239 33.01 25.48 -11.54
N LEU A 240 33.82 24.40 -11.60
CA LEU A 240 35.26 24.26 -11.26
C LEU A 240 35.90 24.50 -9.85
N SER A 241 36.84 23.56 -9.55
CA SER A 241 38.09 23.70 -8.75
C SER A 241 37.97 23.74 -7.19
N THR A 242 38.87 23.19 -6.36
CA THR A 242 40.11 22.36 -6.51
C THR A 242 40.36 21.59 -5.18
N GLY A 243 41.08 20.46 -5.19
CA GLY A 243 41.77 19.93 -3.98
C GLY A 243 43.20 20.48 -3.85
N PRO A 244 44.14 19.91 -3.05
CA PRO A 244 44.03 18.79 -2.09
C PRO A 244 44.70 19.08 -0.70
N GLY A 245 44.79 18.09 0.21
CA GLY A 245 45.72 18.20 1.37
C GLY A 245 45.57 17.18 2.50
N VAL A 246 46.59 16.34 2.71
CA VAL A 246 46.85 15.49 3.90
C VAL A 246 48.35 15.61 4.22
N PRO A 247 48.77 15.70 5.49
CA PRO A 247 49.75 14.72 5.98
C PRO A 247 49.67 14.35 7.49
N ASN A 248 49.92 13.05 7.75
CA ASN A 248 50.81 12.44 8.75
C ASN A 248 50.59 12.54 10.29
N THR A 249 50.31 11.35 10.85
CA THR A 249 51.01 10.63 11.96
C THR A 249 51.47 11.32 13.24
N ASP A 250 51.16 10.72 14.39
CA ASP A 250 52.20 10.17 15.30
C ASP A 250 51.69 9.08 16.28
N THR A 251 52.61 8.25 16.74
CA THR A 251 52.45 7.04 17.59
C THR A 251 52.43 7.29 19.12
N VAL A 252 51.91 6.35 19.92
CA VAL A 252 52.49 5.80 21.18
C VAL A 252 51.70 4.53 21.63
N SER A 253 52.33 3.66 22.43
CA SER A 253 52.04 2.22 22.61
C SER A 253 51.41 1.80 23.96
N MET A 254 51.02 0.51 24.05
CA MET A 254 50.79 -0.33 25.26
C MET A 254 49.66 0.09 26.24
N ASP A 255 49.01 -0.79 27.01
CA ASP A 255 49.37 -2.13 27.50
C ASP A 255 48.24 -3.19 27.43
N GLN A 256 48.60 -4.46 27.64
CA GLN A 256 47.66 -5.56 27.93
C GLN A 256 47.46 -5.70 29.44
N ASP A 257 46.28 -6.20 29.87
CA ASP A 257 46.26 -7.07 31.05
C ASP A 257 45.09 -8.08 31.04
N VAL A 258 45.32 -9.26 31.59
CA VAL A 258 44.39 -10.42 31.56
C VAL A 258 44.34 -11.08 32.94
N ARG A 259 43.16 -11.09 33.60
CA ARG A 259 42.77 -12.20 34.50
C ARG A 259 41.30 -12.21 34.93
N ASN A 260 40.80 -13.41 35.19
CA ASN A 260 39.43 -13.73 35.57
C ASN A 260 39.24 -13.77 37.11
N ASN A 261 38.08 -13.38 37.64
CA ASN A 261 37.08 -14.32 38.19
C ASN A 261 35.92 -13.67 38.99
N SER A 262 34.71 -14.17 38.71
CA SER A 262 33.63 -14.52 39.66
C SER A 262 32.92 -13.49 40.58
N THR A 263 31.65 -13.26 40.22
CA THR A 263 30.46 -13.25 41.11
C THR A 263 30.23 -12.08 42.09
N THR A 264 29.23 -11.24 41.76
CA THR A 264 28.16 -10.81 42.69
C THR A 264 26.95 -10.31 41.88
N ILE A 265 25.78 -10.90 42.08
CA ILE A 265 24.51 -10.35 41.58
C ILE A 265 24.18 -9.11 42.42
N ARG A 266 24.11 -7.93 41.80
CA ARG A 266 23.61 -6.71 42.45
C ARG A 266 22.53 -6.07 41.57
N GLN A 267 21.26 -6.24 41.96
CA GLN A 267 20.16 -5.50 41.35
C GLN A 267 20.34 -4.00 41.63
N GLN A 268 20.69 -3.23 40.60
CA GLN A 268 20.53 -1.78 40.61
C GLN A 268 19.12 -1.45 40.12
N THR A 269 18.19 -1.23 41.05
CA THR A 269 16.95 -0.49 40.76
C THR A 269 17.27 1.00 40.70
N SER A 270 16.80 1.72 39.67
CA SER A 270 17.02 3.16 39.59
C SER A 270 16.28 3.90 40.72
N PRO A 271 16.82 4.98 41.30
CA PRO A 271 16.09 5.78 42.28
C PRO A 271 14.81 6.43 41.73
N ASP A 272 14.79 6.70 40.42
CA ASP A 272 13.78 7.55 39.76
C ASP A 272 12.42 6.86 39.57
N ASP A 273 12.41 5.52 39.49
CA ASP A 273 11.22 4.70 39.22
C ASP A 273 10.13 4.88 40.30
N LYS A 274 10.54 5.15 41.54
CA LYS A 274 9.63 5.30 42.69
C LYS A 274 8.80 6.58 42.60
N GLY A 275 9.39 7.67 42.09
CA GLY A 275 8.70 8.96 41.91
C GLY A 275 7.64 8.87 40.81
N LEU A 276 8.01 8.28 39.67
CA LEU A 276 7.09 8.10 38.54
C LEU A 276 5.91 7.18 38.89
N THR A 277 6.18 6.09 39.61
CA THR A 277 5.14 5.14 40.05
C THR A 277 4.15 5.81 41.01
N LEU A 278 4.62 6.64 41.95
CA LEU A 278 3.76 7.39 42.87
C LEU A 278 2.84 8.39 42.16
N LEU A 279 3.35 9.10 41.15
CA LEU A 279 2.55 10.00 40.31
C LEU A 279 1.49 9.25 39.49
N ALA A 280 1.85 8.10 38.90
CA ALA A 280 0.91 7.28 38.15
C ALA A 280 -0.23 6.76 39.03
N VAL A 281 0.07 6.29 40.26
CA VAL A 281 -0.95 5.85 41.22
C VAL A 281 -1.83 7.02 41.67
N GLY A 282 -1.25 8.18 42.00
CA GLY A 282 -2.00 9.37 42.41
C GLY A 282 -2.96 9.86 41.32
N LEU A 283 -2.51 9.91 40.07
CA LEU A 283 -3.32 10.31 38.92
C LEU A 283 -4.44 9.29 38.64
N SER A 284 -4.17 7.99 38.81
CA SER A 284 -5.20 6.94 38.70
C SER A 284 -6.31 7.09 39.76
N VAL A 285 -5.93 7.34 41.02
CA VAL A 285 -6.89 7.56 42.11
C VAL A 285 -7.73 8.83 41.87
N ALA A 286 -7.12 9.90 41.35
CA ALA A 286 -7.83 11.13 41.02
C ALA A 286 -8.89 10.92 39.91
N ILE A 287 -8.56 10.16 38.84
CA ILE A 287 -9.52 9.81 37.78
C ILE A 287 -10.69 9.00 38.36
N ILE A 288 -10.41 7.98 39.19
CA ILE A 288 -11.45 7.16 39.82
C ILE A 288 -12.38 8.02 40.69
N ALA A 289 -11.83 8.94 41.50
CA ALA A 289 -12.62 9.84 42.33
C ALA A 289 -13.52 10.78 41.49
N LEU A 290 -13.03 11.26 40.33
CA LEU A 290 -13.82 12.08 39.40
C LEU A 290 -14.93 11.26 38.73
N LEU A 291 -14.68 9.99 38.37
CA LEU A 291 -15.70 9.10 37.82
C LEU A 291 -16.78 8.77 38.86
N ILE A 292 -16.41 8.46 40.11
CA ILE A 292 -17.36 8.25 41.21
C ILE A 292 -18.20 9.51 41.45
N LYS A 293 -17.56 10.70 41.49
CA LYS A 293 -18.28 11.98 41.64
C LYS A 293 -19.23 12.26 40.46
N LYS A 294 -18.84 11.89 39.24
CA LYS A 294 -19.70 12.00 38.04
C LYS A 294 -20.90 11.05 38.12
N LEU A 295 -20.68 9.80 38.54
CA LEU A 295 -21.73 8.79 38.74
C LEU A 295 -22.71 9.21 39.83
N LEU A 296 -22.23 9.64 41.00
CA LEU A 296 -23.06 10.16 42.08
C LEU A 296 -23.88 11.38 41.62
N LYS A 297 -23.29 12.30 40.86
CA LYS A 297 -24.00 13.45 40.29
C LYS A 297 -25.06 13.03 39.27
N SER A 298 -24.82 12.00 38.44
CA SER A 298 -25.85 11.49 37.53
C SER A 298 -26.99 10.80 38.28
N TYR A 299 -26.72 10.01 39.32
CA TYR A 299 -27.79 9.40 40.13
C TYR A 299 -28.67 10.47 40.82
N TRP A 300 -28.08 11.60 41.23
CA TRP A 300 -28.83 12.74 41.79
C TRP A 300 -29.70 13.49 40.76
N TRP A 301 -29.50 13.26 39.45
CA TRP A 301 -30.31 13.82 38.36
C TRP A 301 -31.41 12.88 37.86
N ILE A 302 -31.43 11.61 38.28
CA ILE A 302 -32.49 10.64 37.95
C ILE A 302 -33.57 10.58 39.05
N GLY A 303 -33.33 11.18 40.23
CA GLY A 303 -34.20 11.09 41.41
C GLY A 303 -34.89 12.40 41.84
N ALA A 304 -35.02 13.38 40.95
CA ALA A 304 -35.64 14.69 41.22
C ALA A 304 -36.57 15.09 40.07
#